data_AF-A0A9W7DLI3-F1
#
_entry.id   AF-A0A9W7DLI3-F1
#
_cell.length_a   1.000
_cell.length_b   1.000
_cell.length_c   1.000
_cell.angle_alpha   90.00
_cell.angle_beta   90.00
_cell.angle_gamma   90.00
#
_symmetry.space_group_name_H-M   'P 1'
#
loop_
_entity.id
_entity.type
_entity.pdbx_description
1 polymer ?
#
loop_
_entity_poly.entity_id
_entity_poly.type
_entity_poly.pdbx_seq_one_letter_code
_entity_poly.pdbx_strand_id
1 'polypeptide(L)'
;MSSNPEEPTISTTIGEETGGEPIPAVSAINGWVADASKPCFGLPGAISPLGFFDPLGFTKDKELTGVKRLREAEIMHGRVAMMATVGYLVGENTPTIAYGFTIPHTIGNNQIPEVPGLVLFSFFLAINIAEAFRANVGWVEPGLGPLFTLREGYYPGDIGFDPLGLKPDTAEDFANMQAKELSNGRLAMFAAAGMCAQELVNGKGILENLGF
;
A
#
# COMPACT_ATOMS: atom_id res chain seq x y z
N MET A 1 24.71 -33.19 57.60
CA MET A 1 23.37 -32.59 57.74
C MET A 1 23.52 -31.09 57.55
N SER A 2 23.15 -30.60 56.36
CA SER A 2 22.11 -29.55 56.17
C SER A 2 22.67 -28.14 56.47
N SER A 3 22.71 -27.16 55.56
CA SER A 3 21.76 -26.77 54.52
C SER A 3 22.38 -25.69 53.62
N ASN A 4 22.21 -25.79 52.30
CA ASN A 4 22.40 -24.70 51.33
C ASN A 4 20.99 -24.17 50.96
N PRO A 5 20.73 -22.86 50.85
CA PRO A 5 19.39 -22.33 50.63
C PRO A 5 18.88 -22.54 49.19
N GLU A 6 17.56 -22.71 49.10
CA GLU A 6 16.78 -23.11 47.93
C GLU A 6 16.76 -22.05 46.80
N GLU A 7 16.98 -22.50 45.56
CA GLU A 7 16.60 -21.76 44.35
C GLU A 7 15.08 -21.89 44.12
N PRO A 8 14.34 -20.82 43.77
CA PRO A 8 12.93 -20.93 43.47
C PRO A 8 12.73 -21.53 42.06
N THR A 9 12.23 -22.76 42.04
CA THR A 9 11.72 -23.46 40.86
C THR A 9 10.47 -22.74 40.32
N ILE A 10 10.63 -22.03 39.20
CA ILE A 10 9.49 -21.47 38.46
C ILE A 10 8.76 -22.64 37.79
N SER A 11 7.62 -22.98 38.39
CA SER A 11 6.69 -24.00 37.94
C SER A 11 6.15 -23.67 36.54
N THR A 12 6.40 -24.62 35.65
CA THR A 12 5.76 -24.83 34.36
C THR A 12 4.23 -24.82 34.50
N THR A 13 3.57 -23.86 33.86
CA THR A 13 2.17 -24.00 33.44
C THR A 13 2.11 -23.71 31.95
N ILE A 14 2.40 -24.73 31.15
CA ILE A 14 2.19 -24.73 29.71
C ILE A 14 0.67 -24.85 29.52
N GLY A 15 0.03 -23.70 29.27
CA GLY A 15 -1.34 -23.65 28.78
C GLY A 15 -1.38 -24.11 27.33
N GLU A 16 -1.89 -25.32 27.14
CA GLU A 16 -2.71 -25.78 26.02
C GLU A 16 -2.41 -25.20 24.63
N GLU A 17 -1.65 -25.96 23.84
CA GLU A 17 -1.43 -25.71 22.41
C GLU A 17 -2.74 -25.91 21.63
N THR A 18 -3.36 -24.81 21.21
CA THR A 18 -4.28 -24.84 20.06
C THR A 18 -3.44 -24.79 18.79
N GLY A 19 -3.42 -25.90 18.05
CA GLY A 19 -2.66 -26.07 16.82
C GLY A 19 -2.97 -24.99 15.77
N GLY A 20 -2.02 -24.06 15.61
CA GLY A 20 -1.78 -23.29 14.41
C GLY A 20 -0.29 -23.43 14.09
N GLU A 21 0.08 -23.48 12.81
CA GLU A 21 1.47 -23.59 12.38
C GLU A 21 2.39 -22.61 13.12
N PRO A 22 3.64 -23.00 13.42
CA PRO A 22 4.57 -22.15 14.15
C PRO A 22 4.73 -20.83 13.40
N ILE A 23 4.30 -19.76 14.05
CA ILE A 23 4.39 -18.39 13.53
C ILE A 23 5.88 -18.14 13.23
N PRO A 24 6.27 -17.79 11.99
CA PRO A 24 7.64 -17.35 11.75
C PRO A 24 7.87 -16.11 12.62
N ALA A 25 8.86 -16.17 13.51
CA ALA A 25 9.21 -15.07 14.40
C ALA A 25 9.76 -13.91 13.56
N VAL A 26 8.87 -13.12 12.97
CA VAL A 26 9.24 -11.94 12.20
C VAL A 26 9.78 -10.90 13.18
N SER A 27 11.00 -10.45 12.97
CA SER A 27 11.61 -9.36 13.72
C SER A 27 10.70 -8.13 13.66
N ALA A 28 10.68 -7.31 14.72
CA ALA A 28 9.84 -6.11 14.74
C ALA A 28 10.22 -5.18 13.57
N ILE A 29 9.30 -4.94 12.64
CA ILE A 29 9.54 -4.08 11.48
C ILE A 29 8.87 -2.74 11.76
N ASN A 30 9.64 -1.66 11.88
CA ASN A 30 9.14 -0.33 12.25
C ASN A 30 8.30 -0.32 13.55
N GLY A 31 8.66 -1.19 14.51
CA GLY A 31 7.91 -1.35 15.77
C GLY A 31 6.59 -2.12 15.66
N TRP A 32 6.24 -2.64 14.48
CA TRP A 32 5.13 -3.57 14.30
C TRP A 32 5.61 -5.01 14.49
N VAL A 33 4.84 -5.76 15.28
CA VAL A 33 5.00 -7.21 15.49
C VAL A 33 3.72 -7.88 15.01
N ALA A 34 3.86 -8.93 14.21
CA ALA A 34 2.73 -9.69 13.70
C ALA A 34 1.97 -10.36 14.86
N ASP A 35 0.70 -10.04 15.00
CA ASP A 35 -0.16 -10.56 16.06
C ASP A 35 -1.34 -11.34 15.44
N ALA A 36 -1.26 -12.67 15.48
CA ALA A 36 -2.28 -13.56 14.88
C ALA A 36 -3.66 -13.45 15.54
N SER A 37 -3.76 -12.87 16.75
CA SER A 37 -5.05 -12.64 17.42
C SER A 37 -5.83 -11.48 16.83
N LYS A 38 -5.17 -10.58 16.07
CA LYS A 38 -5.75 -9.39 15.47
C LYS A 38 -6.03 -9.59 13.98
N PRO A 39 -7.08 -8.94 13.44
CA PRO A 39 -7.34 -8.97 12.00
C PRO A 39 -6.12 -8.47 11.21
N CYS A 40 -5.81 -9.14 10.10
CA CYS A 40 -4.63 -8.85 9.26
C CYS A 40 -3.31 -8.76 10.05
N PHE A 41 -3.12 -9.60 11.06
CA PHE A 41 -1.91 -9.66 11.88
C PHE A 41 -1.55 -8.33 12.60
N GLY A 42 -2.55 -7.47 12.84
CA GLY A 42 -2.36 -6.17 13.50
C GLY A 42 -1.86 -5.06 12.58
N LEU A 43 -1.92 -5.23 11.25
CA LEU A 43 -1.59 -4.16 10.30
C LEU A 43 -2.61 -3.00 10.41
N PRO A 44 -2.15 -1.73 10.37
CA PRO A 44 -3.03 -0.57 10.47
C PRO A 44 -4.03 -0.52 9.31
N GLY A 45 -5.21 0.07 9.48
CA GLY A 45 -6.19 0.24 8.37
C GLY A 45 -7.60 -0.28 8.63
N ALA A 46 -7.81 -0.99 9.73
CA ALA A 46 -9.15 -1.17 10.31
C ALA A 46 -9.51 0.13 11.05
N ILE A 47 -10.12 1.07 10.33
CA ILE A 47 -10.50 2.39 10.86
C ILE A 47 -12.02 2.44 11.12
N SER A 48 -12.41 3.08 12.22
CA SER A 48 -13.82 3.40 12.48
C SER A 48 -14.33 4.41 11.43
N PRO A 49 -15.56 4.31 10.89
CA PRO A 49 -16.68 3.46 11.31
C PRO A 49 -16.77 2.08 10.64
N LEU A 50 -15.99 1.81 9.58
CA LEU A 50 -16.09 0.56 8.80
C LEU A 50 -15.42 -0.64 9.50
N GLY A 51 -14.42 -0.40 10.34
CA GLY A 51 -13.67 -1.45 11.02
C GLY A 51 -12.94 -2.37 10.04
N PHE A 52 -12.94 -3.67 10.34
CA PHE A 52 -12.40 -4.70 9.45
C PHE A 52 -13.46 -5.13 8.42
N PHE A 53 -13.20 -4.86 7.15
CA PHE A 53 -14.12 -5.13 6.04
C PHE A 53 -13.54 -6.21 5.11
N ASP A 54 -13.98 -7.46 5.29
CA ASP A 54 -13.69 -8.59 4.38
C ASP A 54 -14.91 -9.51 4.27
N PRO A 55 -15.99 -9.08 3.57
CA PRO A 55 -17.20 -9.90 3.44
C PRO A 55 -16.99 -11.17 2.60
N LEU A 56 -16.02 -11.16 1.69
CA LEU A 56 -15.72 -12.29 0.80
C LEU A 56 -14.66 -13.25 1.36
N GLY A 57 -14.02 -12.90 2.48
CA GLY A 57 -13.09 -13.78 3.19
C GLY A 57 -11.75 -13.96 2.49
N PHE A 58 -11.28 -12.98 1.70
CA PHE A 58 -9.99 -13.09 1.01
C PHE A 58 -8.80 -13.24 1.95
N THR A 59 -8.95 -12.89 3.23
CA THR A 59 -7.89 -12.94 4.23
C THR A 59 -7.92 -14.20 5.12
N LYS A 60 -8.99 -15.01 5.08
CA LYS A 60 -9.22 -16.11 6.04
C LYS A 60 -8.21 -17.26 5.92
N ASP A 61 -7.82 -17.61 4.70
CA ASP A 61 -6.91 -18.73 4.41
C ASP A 61 -5.50 -18.26 4.01
N LYS A 62 -5.14 -17.01 4.31
CA LYS A 62 -3.85 -16.43 3.89
C LYS A 62 -2.84 -16.43 5.02
N GLU A 63 -1.66 -16.95 4.71
CA GLU A 63 -0.44 -16.79 5.51
C GLU A 63 -0.05 -15.30 5.64
N LEU A 64 0.79 -14.98 6.63
CA LEU A 64 1.30 -13.63 6.90
C LEU A 64 1.84 -12.94 5.64
N THR A 65 2.62 -13.65 4.83
CA THR A 65 3.18 -13.15 3.58
C THR A 65 2.09 -12.81 2.55
N GLY A 66 1.01 -13.60 2.51
CA GLY A 66 -0.16 -13.35 1.67
C GLY A 66 -0.96 -12.12 2.09
N VAL A 67 -1.12 -11.89 3.39
CA VAL A 67 -1.76 -10.68 3.92
C VAL A 67 -0.90 -9.44 3.67
N LYS A 68 0.42 -9.53 3.88
CA LYS A 68 1.38 -8.46 3.55
C LYS A 68 1.32 -8.11 2.06
N ARG A 69 1.17 -9.10 1.17
CA ARG A 69 0.99 -8.88 -0.28
C ARG A 69 -0.28 -8.11 -0.60
N LEU A 70 -1.42 -8.50 -0.02
CA LEU A 70 -2.68 -7.79 -0.23
C LEU A 70 -2.58 -6.34 0.24
N ARG A 71 -1.90 -6.12 1.37
CA ARG A 71 -1.66 -4.78 1.90
C ARG A 71 -0.78 -3.94 0.98
N GLU A 72 0.32 -4.50 0.50
CA GLU A 72 1.21 -3.85 -0.47
C GLU A 72 0.42 -3.46 -1.72
N ALA A 73 -0.41 -4.38 -2.24
CA ALA A 73 -1.26 -4.09 -3.39
C ALA A 73 -2.23 -2.94 -3.12
N GLU A 74 -2.90 -2.93 -1.97
CA GLU A 74 -3.82 -1.85 -1.58
C GLU A 74 -3.11 -0.49 -1.51
N ILE A 75 -1.93 -0.43 -0.88
CA ILE A 75 -1.15 0.82 -0.76
C ILE A 75 -0.69 1.30 -2.14
N MET A 76 -0.18 0.42 -3.00
CA MET A 76 0.29 0.82 -4.33
C MET A 76 -0.85 1.33 -5.23
N HIS A 77 -2.01 0.65 -5.24
CA HIS A 77 -3.18 1.13 -5.97
C HIS A 77 -3.69 2.46 -5.38
N GLY A 78 -3.68 2.60 -4.05
CA GLY A 78 -4.02 3.85 -3.38
C GLY A 78 -3.10 5.01 -3.76
N ARG A 79 -1.78 4.81 -3.76
CA ARG A 79 -0.78 5.82 -4.16
C ARG A 79 -0.94 6.25 -5.61
N VAL A 80 -1.07 5.28 -6.53
CA VAL A 80 -1.27 5.56 -7.96
C VAL A 80 -2.61 6.27 -8.17
N ALA A 81 -3.68 5.87 -7.46
CA ALA A 81 -4.96 6.54 -7.55
C ALA A 81 -4.91 7.97 -7.01
N MET A 82 -4.24 8.23 -5.90
CA MET A 82 -4.04 9.61 -5.39
C MET A 82 -3.33 10.48 -6.45
N MET A 83 -2.27 9.98 -7.08
CA MET A 83 -1.60 10.70 -8.17
C MET A 83 -2.51 10.88 -9.40
N ALA A 84 -3.29 9.86 -9.75
CA ALA A 84 -4.24 9.94 -10.87
C ALA A 84 -5.30 11.02 -10.62
N THR A 85 -5.88 11.09 -9.40
CA THR A 85 -6.90 12.10 -9.08
C THR A 85 -6.38 13.53 -9.24
N VAL A 86 -5.16 13.80 -8.78
CA VAL A 86 -4.50 15.10 -9.00
C VAL A 86 -4.21 15.32 -10.49
N GLY A 87 -3.79 14.28 -11.20
CA GLY A 87 -3.54 14.30 -12.64
C GLY A 87 -4.77 14.72 -13.45
N TYR A 88 -5.95 14.14 -13.18
CA TYR A 88 -7.21 14.56 -13.82
C TYR A 88 -7.52 16.04 -13.55
N LEU A 89 -7.46 16.49 -12.30
CA LEU A 89 -7.80 17.87 -11.93
C LEU A 89 -6.84 18.89 -12.56
N VAL A 90 -5.53 18.62 -12.54
CA VAL A 90 -4.51 19.51 -13.11
C VAL A 90 -4.52 19.47 -14.63
N GLY A 91 -4.65 18.27 -15.21
CA GLY A 91 -4.63 18.05 -16.65
C GLY A 91 -5.85 18.63 -17.39
N GLU A 92 -6.97 18.84 -16.69
CA GLU A 92 -8.12 19.55 -17.24
C GLU A 92 -8.04 21.07 -17.07
N ASN A 93 -7.58 21.54 -15.90
CA ASN A 93 -7.55 22.98 -15.58
C ASN A 93 -6.49 23.74 -16.36
N THR A 94 -5.33 23.11 -16.57
CA THR A 94 -4.20 23.72 -17.28
C THR A 94 -4.05 23.06 -18.64
N PRO A 95 -3.82 23.82 -19.73
CA PRO A 95 -3.34 23.19 -20.96
C PRO A 95 -2.06 22.49 -20.56
N THR A 96 -2.05 21.16 -20.62
CA THR A 96 -0.93 20.39 -20.13
C THR A 96 0.31 20.85 -20.89
N ILE A 97 1.13 21.69 -20.26
CA ILE A 97 2.51 21.95 -20.68
C ILE A 97 3.28 20.69 -20.28
N ALA A 98 2.92 19.58 -20.90
CA ALA A 98 3.69 18.37 -20.88
C ALA A 98 4.88 18.64 -21.78
N TYR A 99 6.01 18.98 -21.18
CA TYR A 99 7.31 18.94 -21.83
C TYR A 99 7.45 19.89 -23.03
N GLY A 100 6.81 21.05 -22.99
CA GLY A 100 6.92 22.08 -24.03
C GLY A 100 6.03 21.86 -25.26
N PHE A 101 5.09 20.90 -25.20
CA PHE A 101 4.06 20.71 -26.22
C PHE A 101 2.72 21.31 -25.78
N THR A 102 2.02 21.99 -26.70
CA THR A 102 0.63 22.43 -26.49
C THR A 102 -0.32 21.27 -26.83
N ILE A 103 -0.80 20.55 -25.83
CA ILE A 103 -1.84 19.53 -26.01
C ILE A 103 -3.18 20.26 -26.01
N PRO A 104 -4.08 20.03 -26.99
CA PRO A 104 -5.42 20.62 -26.99
C PRO A 104 -6.16 20.26 -25.70
N HIS A 105 -7.03 21.15 -25.22
CA HIS A 105 -7.91 20.85 -24.09
C HIS A 105 -8.93 19.78 -24.50
N THR A 106 -8.59 18.53 -24.24
CA THR A 106 -9.47 17.38 -24.42
C THR A 106 -9.76 16.74 -23.07
N ILE A 107 -10.81 15.91 -23.06
CA ILE A 107 -11.21 15.07 -21.94
C ILE A 107 -10.00 14.26 -21.46
N GLY A 108 -9.79 14.10 -20.15
CA GLY A 108 -8.61 13.44 -19.58
C GLY A 108 -8.31 12.07 -20.20
N ASN A 109 -9.35 11.27 -20.45
CA ASN A 109 -9.26 9.96 -21.11
C ASN A 109 -8.63 9.99 -22.51
N ASN A 110 -8.75 11.09 -23.26
CA ASN A 110 -8.21 11.23 -24.61
C ASN A 110 -6.78 11.82 -24.64
N GLN A 111 -6.24 12.23 -23.50
CA GLN A 111 -4.92 12.88 -23.46
C GLN A 111 -3.79 11.87 -23.71
N ILE A 112 -3.94 10.59 -23.34
CA ILE A 112 -2.86 9.59 -23.49
C ILE A 112 -2.42 9.41 -24.95
N PRO A 113 -3.32 9.19 -25.93
CA PRO A 113 -2.93 9.10 -27.35
C PRO A 113 -2.36 10.39 -27.94
N GLU A 114 -2.67 11.55 -27.36
CA GLU A 114 -2.25 12.86 -27.87
C GLU A 114 -0.83 13.24 -27.44
N VAL A 115 -0.31 12.62 -26.37
CA VAL A 115 1.06 12.85 -25.89
C VAL A 115 2.08 12.23 -26.86
N PRO A 116 3.13 12.97 -27.27
CA PRO A 116 4.18 12.44 -28.11
C PRO A 116 4.79 11.15 -27.54
N GLY A 117 4.96 10.12 -28.37
CA GLY A 117 5.44 8.81 -27.93
C GLY A 117 6.80 8.84 -27.22
N LEU A 118 7.67 9.82 -27.54
CA LEU A 118 8.93 10.02 -26.83
C LEU A 118 8.73 10.38 -25.36
N VAL A 119 7.76 11.25 -25.05
CA VAL A 119 7.43 11.67 -23.69
C VAL A 119 6.84 10.49 -22.91
N LEU A 120 5.87 9.78 -23.50
CA LEU A 120 5.31 8.58 -22.91
C LEU A 120 6.38 7.52 -22.65
N PHE A 121 7.28 7.27 -23.60
CA PHE A 121 8.37 6.31 -23.43
C PHE A 121 9.28 6.68 -22.26
N SER A 122 9.65 7.95 -22.11
CA SER A 122 10.44 8.42 -20.96
C SER A 122 9.71 8.20 -19.64
N PHE A 123 8.40 8.45 -19.57
CA PHE A 123 7.59 8.15 -18.39
C PHE A 123 7.52 6.65 -18.09
N PHE A 124 7.23 5.82 -19.10
CA PHE A 124 7.20 4.37 -18.94
C PHE A 124 8.55 3.84 -18.47
N LEU A 125 9.66 4.36 -18.99
CA LEU A 125 11.00 4.00 -18.55
C LEU A 125 11.24 4.42 -17.08
N ALA A 126 10.87 5.63 -16.69
CA ALA A 126 11.00 6.09 -15.31
C ALA A 126 10.17 5.25 -14.33
N ILE A 127 8.92 4.94 -14.69
CA ILE A 127 8.04 4.04 -13.92
C ILE A 127 8.66 2.65 -13.82
N ASN A 128 9.17 2.11 -14.94
CA ASN A 128 9.80 0.79 -14.96
C ASN A 128 11.02 0.73 -14.04
N ILE A 129 11.87 1.76 -14.05
CA ILE A 129 13.03 1.86 -13.16
C ILE A 129 12.57 1.93 -11.69
N ALA A 130 11.59 2.78 -11.37
CA ALA A 130 11.06 2.90 -10.01
C ALA A 130 10.45 1.59 -9.50
N GLU A 131 9.67 0.90 -10.34
CA GLU A 131 9.10 -0.41 -10.04
C GLU A 131 10.17 -1.49 -9.90
N ALA A 132 11.25 -1.43 -10.70
CA ALA A 132 12.38 -2.32 -10.57
C ALA A 132 13.09 -2.11 -9.23
N PHE A 133 13.33 -0.86 -8.79
CA PHE A 133 13.89 -0.59 -7.46
C PHE A 133 13.00 -1.14 -6.35
N ARG A 134 11.69 -0.92 -6.42
CA ARG A 134 10.73 -1.47 -5.46
C ARG A 134 10.74 -3.01 -5.45
N ALA A 135 10.79 -3.64 -6.63
CA ALA A 135 10.87 -5.09 -6.77
C ALA A 135 12.12 -5.64 -6.07
N ASN A 136 13.28 -5.01 -6.24
CA ASN A 136 14.52 -5.43 -5.59
C ASN A 136 14.43 -5.32 -4.06
N VAL A 137 13.83 -4.26 -3.53
CA VAL A 137 13.71 -4.02 -2.07
C VAL A 137 12.70 -4.97 -1.41
N GLY A 138 11.50 -5.12 -1.98
CA GLY A 138 10.38 -5.78 -1.30
C GLY A 138 10.12 -7.23 -1.68
N TRP A 139 10.55 -7.67 -2.87
CA TRP A 139 10.17 -8.97 -3.42
C TRP A 139 11.34 -9.95 -3.46
N VAL A 140 11.01 -11.23 -3.31
CA VAL A 140 11.96 -12.33 -3.50
C VAL A 140 12.16 -12.56 -4.99
N GLU A 141 13.40 -12.85 -5.41
CA GLU A 141 13.74 -13.03 -6.81
C GLU A 141 13.00 -14.24 -7.44
N PRO A 142 12.54 -14.13 -8.71
CA PRO A 142 11.96 -15.25 -9.41
C PRO A 142 12.96 -16.40 -9.53
N GLY A 143 12.68 -17.54 -8.89
CA GLY A 143 13.53 -18.73 -8.91
C GLY A 143 14.15 -19.12 -7.56
N LEU A 144 14.07 -18.26 -6.54
CA LEU A 144 14.53 -18.56 -5.17
C LEU A 144 13.39 -18.90 -4.20
N GLY A 145 12.14 -18.91 -4.68
CA GLY A 145 10.96 -19.23 -3.86
C GLY A 145 9.66 -19.24 -4.67
N PRO A 146 8.51 -19.37 -4.00
CA PRO A 146 7.19 -19.28 -4.62
C PRO A 146 6.99 -17.91 -5.28
N LEU A 147 6.34 -17.88 -6.44
CA LEU A 147 6.04 -16.62 -7.14
C LEU A 147 5.20 -15.69 -6.26
N PHE A 148 5.49 -14.39 -6.36
CA PHE A 148 4.78 -13.32 -5.65
C PHE A 148 4.92 -13.36 -4.12
N THR A 149 6.09 -13.76 -3.62
CA THR A 149 6.44 -13.70 -2.20
C THR A 149 7.18 -12.40 -1.87
N LEU A 150 6.79 -11.77 -0.76
CA LEU A 150 7.49 -10.61 -0.21
C LEU A 150 8.58 -11.09 0.75
N ARG A 151 9.65 -10.31 0.90
CA ARG A 151 10.71 -10.60 1.88
C ARG A 151 10.14 -10.52 3.30
N GLU A 152 10.56 -11.43 4.18
CA GLU A 152 10.02 -11.54 5.55
C GLU A 152 10.19 -10.25 6.37
N GLY A 153 11.35 -9.59 6.24
CA GLY A 153 11.69 -8.34 6.92
C GLY A 153 11.17 -7.07 6.23
N TYR A 154 10.41 -7.19 5.13
CA TYR A 154 9.84 -6.04 4.43
C TYR A 154 8.50 -5.61 5.07
N TYR A 155 8.38 -4.31 5.31
CA TYR A 155 7.12 -3.70 5.71
C TYR A 155 6.32 -3.28 4.48
N PRO A 156 5.05 -3.68 4.32
CA PRO A 156 4.24 -3.27 3.19
C PRO A 156 4.19 -1.75 3.01
N GLY A 157 4.58 -1.26 1.84
CA GLY A 157 4.61 0.15 1.48
C GLY A 157 5.87 0.94 1.86
N ASP A 158 6.81 0.33 2.60
CA ASP A 158 8.05 0.97 3.03
C ASP A 158 9.24 0.57 2.14
N ILE A 159 9.56 1.43 1.18
CA ILE A 159 10.71 1.26 0.27
C ILE A 159 11.98 1.95 0.79
N GLY A 160 11.97 2.50 2.01
CA GLY A 160 13.09 3.28 2.56
C GLY A 160 13.27 4.66 1.95
N PHE A 161 12.27 5.17 1.22
CA PHE A 161 12.31 6.49 0.60
C PHE A 161 11.70 7.54 1.53
N ASP A 162 12.55 8.17 2.35
CA ASP A 162 12.18 9.32 3.19
C ASP A 162 13.28 10.40 3.17
N PRO A 163 13.37 11.19 2.08
CA PRO A 163 14.39 12.24 1.98
C PRO A 163 14.15 13.43 2.92
N LEU A 164 12.93 13.57 3.45
CA LEU A 164 12.53 14.69 4.32
C LEU A 164 12.53 14.33 5.81
N GLY A 165 12.80 13.06 6.17
CA GLY A 165 12.79 12.60 7.55
C GLY A 165 11.43 12.75 8.22
N LEU A 166 10.34 12.64 7.46
CA LEU A 166 8.98 12.80 7.98
C LEU A 166 8.45 11.51 8.60
N LYS A 167 9.17 10.40 8.48
CA LYS A 167 8.85 9.14 9.14
C LYS A 167 9.02 9.31 10.66
N PRO A 168 7.95 9.21 11.46
CA PRO A 168 8.04 9.30 12.91
C PRO A 168 8.76 8.08 13.47
N ASP A 169 9.52 8.30 14.52
CA ASP A 169 10.26 7.24 15.22
C ASP A 169 9.33 6.35 16.09
N THR A 170 8.15 6.88 16.47
CA THR A 170 7.16 6.15 17.28
C THR A 170 6.31 5.22 16.42
N ALA A 171 6.20 3.95 16.81
CA ALA A 171 5.40 2.95 16.10
C ALA A 171 3.91 3.31 15.99
N GLU A 172 3.34 3.94 17.03
CA GLU A 172 1.94 4.38 17.04
C GLU A 172 1.69 5.52 16.04
N ASP A 173 2.60 6.51 15.99
CA ASP A 173 2.51 7.61 15.04
C ASP A 173 2.68 7.14 13.59
N PHE A 174 3.55 6.15 13.38
CA PHE A 174 3.73 5.51 12.08
C PHE A 174 2.46 4.78 11.63
N ALA A 175 1.83 4.02 12.53
CA ALA A 175 0.55 3.35 12.26
C ALA A 175 -0.58 4.35 11.97
N ASN A 176 -0.63 5.47 12.71
CA ASN A 176 -1.61 6.54 12.50
C ASN A 176 -1.43 7.23 11.14
N MET A 177 -0.18 7.51 10.73
CA MET A 177 0.09 8.10 9.42
C MET A 177 -0.26 7.16 8.28
N GLN A 178 0.03 5.86 8.41
CA GLN A 178 -0.41 4.88 7.43
C GLN A 178 -1.93 4.77 7.36
N ALA A 179 -2.63 4.83 8.49
CA ALA A 179 -4.09 4.81 8.48
C ALA A 179 -4.65 6.01 7.70
N LYS A 180 -4.03 7.20 7.82
CA LYS A 180 -4.38 8.39 7.03
C LYS A 180 -4.09 8.18 5.54
N GLU A 181 -2.91 7.68 5.20
CA GLU A 181 -2.53 7.37 3.81
C GLU A 181 -3.54 6.40 3.18
N LEU A 182 -3.85 5.31 3.89
CA LEU A 182 -4.75 4.28 3.40
C LEU A 182 -6.18 4.80 3.20
N SER A 183 -6.66 5.66 4.11
CA SER A 183 -7.99 6.25 4.01
C SER A 183 -8.11 7.16 2.79
N ASN A 184 -7.11 8.00 2.56
CA ASN A 184 -7.03 8.84 1.36
C ASN A 184 -6.86 8.00 0.09
N GLY A 185 -6.02 6.96 0.12
CA GLY A 185 -5.81 6.04 -1.00
C GLY A 185 -7.09 5.30 -1.40
N ARG A 186 -7.86 4.78 -0.43
CA ARG A 186 -9.16 4.14 -0.68
C ARG A 186 -10.16 5.10 -1.32
N LEU A 187 -10.28 6.31 -0.79
CA LEU A 187 -11.14 7.34 -1.38
C LEU A 187 -10.68 7.70 -2.80
N ALA A 188 -9.38 7.85 -3.00
CA ALA A 188 -8.81 8.18 -4.31
C ALA A 188 -9.04 7.09 -5.35
N MET A 189 -9.01 5.80 -4.98
CA MET A 189 -9.34 4.70 -5.89
C MET A 189 -10.77 4.82 -6.43
N PHE A 190 -11.74 5.13 -5.56
CA PHE A 190 -13.12 5.39 -5.99
C PHE A 190 -13.25 6.68 -6.80
N ALA A 191 -12.54 7.75 -6.41
CA ALA A 191 -12.57 9.01 -7.11
C ALA A 191 -12.00 8.89 -8.54
N ALA A 192 -10.86 8.22 -8.72
CA ALA A 192 -10.26 7.99 -10.04
C ALA A 192 -11.18 7.15 -10.94
N ALA A 193 -11.77 6.07 -10.41
CA ALA A 193 -12.75 5.27 -11.15
C ALA A 193 -14.00 6.08 -11.51
N GLY A 194 -14.50 6.91 -10.59
CA GLY A 194 -15.63 7.80 -10.80
C GLY A 194 -15.37 8.86 -11.87
N MET A 195 -14.19 9.48 -11.86
CA MET A 195 -13.78 10.46 -12.87
C MET A 195 -13.69 9.80 -14.26
N CYS A 196 -13.00 8.67 -14.36
CA CYS A 196 -12.92 7.91 -15.62
C CYS A 196 -14.31 7.57 -16.18
N ALA A 197 -15.24 7.12 -15.33
CA ALA A 197 -16.61 6.81 -15.71
C ALA A 197 -17.44 8.06 -16.09
N GLN A 198 -17.31 9.16 -15.36
CA GLN A 198 -18.02 10.41 -15.62
C GLN A 198 -17.62 11.01 -16.96
N GLU A 199 -16.33 11.04 -17.28
CA GLU A 199 -15.84 11.49 -18.58
C GLU A 199 -16.38 10.62 -19.73
N LEU A 200 -16.40 9.30 -19.54
CA LEU A 200 -16.89 8.36 -20.56
C LEU A 200 -18.39 8.52 -20.85
N VAL A 201 -19.20 8.77 -19.82
CA VAL A 201 -20.66 8.92 -19.95
C VAL A 201 -21.05 10.31 -20.44
N ASN A 202 -20.44 11.35 -19.87
CA ASN A 202 -20.86 12.73 -20.13
C ASN A 202 -20.18 13.33 -21.37
N GLY A 203 -19.02 12.80 -21.77
CA GLY A 203 -18.23 13.35 -22.88
C GLY A 203 -17.70 14.76 -22.61
N LYS A 204 -17.51 15.10 -21.33
CA LYS A 204 -17.05 16.41 -20.83
C LYS A 204 -16.02 16.21 -19.74
N GLY A 205 -15.15 17.19 -19.56
CA GLY A 205 -14.19 17.20 -18.44
C GLY A 205 -14.89 17.19 -17.08
N ILE A 206 -14.23 16.64 -16.08
CA ILE A 206 -14.67 16.58 -14.68
C ILE A 206 -14.98 17.96 -14.13
N LEU A 207 -14.13 18.97 -14.38
CA LEU A 207 -14.38 20.33 -13.89
C LEU A 207 -15.64 20.94 -14.51
N GLU A 208 -15.87 20.73 -15.80
CA GLU A 208 -17.08 21.18 -16.48
C GLU A 208 -18.33 20.47 -15.94
N ASN A 209 -18.23 19.16 -15.64
CA ASN A 209 -19.31 18.40 -15.01
C ASN A 209 -19.64 18.88 -13.59
N LEU A 210 -18.64 19.39 -12.87
CA LEU A 210 -18.79 19.96 -11.53
C LEU A 210 -19.22 21.44 -11.55
N GLY A 211 -19.29 22.07 -12.73
CA GLY A 211 -19.72 23.45 -12.92
C GLY A 211 -18.64 24.51 -12.63
N PHE A 212 -17.37 24.12 -12.72
CA PHE A 212 -16.21 25.01 -12.58
C PHE A 212 -15.63 25.44 -13.93
#